data_AF-W7MBX1-F1
#
_entry.id   AF-W7MBX1-F1
#
_cell.length_a   1.000
_cell.length_b   1.000
_cell.length_c   1.000
_cell.angle_alpha   90.00
_cell.angle_beta   90.00
_cell.angle_gamma   90.00
#
_symmetry.space_group_name_H-M   'P 1'
#
loop_
_entity.id
_entity.type
_entity.pdbx_description
1 polymer ?
#
loop_
_entity_poly.entity_id
_entity_poly.type
_entity_poly.pdbx_seq_one_letter_code
_entity_poly.pdbx_strand_id
1 'polypeptide(L)'
;MLLCVNHTTRSYGPSQLYTLESEYEAQFPKNDTNSTKSVKDNTSMERLAALSYLDDEDDLDLTFGNATNATNPLNLTWVQMGGSWEEHPFIHPNLTYAMKNFTRSYAEWANPFNFGHYHTRYDPHTFTIPMEFRGSMVIYIFLLGTAAIKAKWRTRIGCFLSAYSLFIGRWDMATFLGGMLLSEHDVRRSSDLPPSATGVKGRAGDFQRTTKGTALRWAGIVLALYLLSYPDSGAEYTPGFAYLSTWVPKYYTPLSGWMFYEAMGAVLLVACILRSPVLVRLLESRLPQYLGKVSFSLYLVHGPVLHSLGFWIMPRLFDSFGKTGGYAIGWVVLLAITFYLTDLWNKKIDGWSVTVGRRVEKALSED
;
A
#
# COMPACT_ATOMS: atom_id res chain seq x y z
N MET A 1 9.47 16.72 -7.84
CA MET A 1 10.76 16.35 -7.20
C MET A 1 11.77 16.09 -8.32
N LEU A 2 12.99 16.63 -8.24
CA LEU A 2 14.01 16.48 -9.29
C LEU A 2 14.96 15.35 -8.90
N LEU A 3 15.15 14.37 -9.79
CA LEU A 3 16.10 13.28 -9.61
C LEU A 3 17.31 13.52 -10.51
N CYS A 4 18.51 13.29 -9.97
CA CYS A 4 19.77 13.53 -10.66
C CYS A 4 20.19 12.25 -11.38
N VAL A 5 20.13 12.23 -12.71
CA VAL A 5 20.27 11.02 -13.52
C VAL A 5 21.48 11.15 -14.47
N ASN A 6 22.25 10.07 -14.63
CA ASN A 6 23.40 9.97 -15.55
C ASN A 6 22.94 9.48 -16.93
N HIS A 7 23.70 9.71 -18.00
CA HIS A 7 23.34 9.32 -19.37
C HIS A 7 23.04 7.81 -19.53
N THR A 8 23.59 6.95 -18.68
CA THR A 8 23.35 5.50 -18.66
C THR A 8 22.04 5.08 -17.99
N THR A 9 21.37 5.98 -17.26
CA THR A 9 20.11 5.72 -16.55
C THR A 9 18.87 6.20 -17.32
N ARG A 10 19.05 6.72 -18.54
CA ARG A 10 17.95 7.15 -19.44
C ARG A 10 17.01 6.04 -19.88
N SER A 11 17.41 4.78 -19.73
CA SER A 11 16.71 3.62 -20.27
C SER A 11 15.92 2.81 -19.23
N TYR A 12 16.05 3.12 -17.94
CA TYR A 12 15.45 2.29 -16.89
C TYR A 12 14.96 3.15 -15.73
N GLY A 13 13.65 3.24 -15.68
CA GLY A 13 12.88 4.18 -14.88
C GLY A 13 11.64 4.54 -15.69
N PRO A 14 10.53 4.92 -15.05
CA PRO A 14 9.26 5.12 -15.73
C PRO A 14 9.25 6.36 -16.65
N SER A 15 10.41 6.92 -17.04
CA SER A 15 10.51 7.94 -18.07
C SER A 15 9.99 7.47 -19.44
N GLN A 16 9.94 6.16 -19.72
CA GLN A 16 9.19 5.61 -20.87
C GLN A 16 7.69 5.42 -20.61
N LEU A 17 7.27 5.33 -19.33
CA LEU A 17 5.86 5.28 -18.91
C LEU A 17 5.22 6.68 -18.81
N TYR A 18 6.04 7.72 -18.69
CA TYR A 18 5.63 9.11 -18.50
C TYR A 18 6.09 10.02 -19.66
N THR A 19 6.09 9.53 -20.89
CA THR A 19 6.07 10.41 -22.06
C THR A 19 4.74 11.16 -22.06
N LEU A 20 4.78 12.48 -22.27
CA LEU A 20 3.55 13.24 -22.50
C LEU A 20 2.79 12.57 -23.66
N GLU A 21 1.46 12.52 -23.59
CA GLU A 21 0.60 11.99 -24.66
C GLU A 21 1.01 12.55 -26.05
N SER A 22 1.42 13.82 -26.09
CA SER A 22 1.91 14.49 -27.29
C SER A 22 3.24 13.95 -27.86
N GLU A 23 4.13 13.41 -27.02
CA GLU A 23 5.40 12.77 -27.44
C GLU A 23 5.17 11.33 -27.89
N TYR A 24 4.21 10.61 -27.30
CA TYR A 24 3.81 9.27 -27.75
C TYR A 24 3.04 9.31 -29.07
N GLU A 25 2.11 10.25 -29.24
CA GLU A 25 1.43 10.50 -30.53
C GLU A 25 2.41 10.91 -31.64
N ALA A 26 3.52 11.55 -31.28
CA ALA A 26 4.60 11.88 -32.22
C ALA A 26 5.48 10.66 -32.60
N GLN A 27 5.62 9.66 -31.71
CA GLN A 27 6.34 8.42 -31.99
C GLN A 27 5.50 7.38 -32.74
N PHE A 28 4.18 7.38 -32.54
CA PHE A 28 3.24 6.46 -33.19
C PHE A 28 2.10 7.23 -33.86
N PRO A 29 2.34 7.83 -35.04
CA PRO A 29 1.28 8.52 -35.79
C PRO A 29 0.15 7.53 -36.12
N LYS A 30 -1.09 7.97 -35.95
CA LYS A 30 -2.30 7.20 -36.32
C LYS A 30 -2.17 6.78 -37.78
N ASN A 31 -1.92 5.49 -38.03
CA ASN A 31 -1.83 4.97 -39.39
C ASN A 31 -3.13 5.27 -40.14
N ASP A 32 -2.96 5.77 -41.35
CA ASP A 32 -4.00 6.24 -42.25
C ASP A 32 -5.16 5.25 -42.40
N THR A 33 -6.35 5.82 -42.44
CA THR A 33 -7.62 5.22 -42.83
C THR A 33 -7.52 4.58 -44.22
N ASN A 34 -7.14 3.30 -44.31
CA ASN A 34 -7.38 2.45 -45.49
C ASN A 34 -7.16 0.94 -45.25
N SER A 35 -7.62 0.42 -44.11
CA SER A 35 -7.73 -1.04 -43.92
C SER A 35 -9.10 -1.40 -43.37
N THR A 36 -9.85 -2.18 -44.16
CA THR A 36 -11.17 -2.75 -43.88
C THR A 36 -11.10 -3.87 -42.84
N LYS A 37 -10.72 -3.54 -41.62
CA LYS A 37 -11.01 -4.34 -40.43
C LYS A 37 -11.51 -3.43 -39.32
N SER A 38 -12.79 -3.60 -38.98
CA SER A 38 -13.41 -2.97 -37.81
C SER A 38 -12.70 -3.46 -36.55
N VAL A 39 -11.72 -2.71 -36.09
CA VAL A 39 -11.11 -2.87 -34.78
C VAL A 39 -11.96 -2.03 -33.84
N LYS A 40 -12.63 -2.67 -32.88
CA LYS A 40 -13.36 -2.01 -31.80
C LYS A 40 -12.42 -1.01 -31.12
N ASP A 41 -12.80 0.26 -31.13
CA ASP A 41 -12.14 1.33 -30.38
C ASP A 41 -12.20 1.01 -28.88
N ASN A 42 -11.14 0.39 -28.38
CA ASN A 42 -10.81 0.39 -26.95
C ASN A 42 -9.78 1.51 -26.74
N THR A 43 -10.08 2.40 -25.80
CA THR A 43 -9.23 3.53 -25.39
C THR A 43 -7.78 3.09 -25.21
N SER A 44 -6.84 3.88 -25.72
CA SER A 44 -5.38 3.68 -25.68
C SER A 44 -4.82 3.28 -24.31
N MET A 45 -5.42 3.74 -23.22
CA MET A 45 -5.07 3.35 -21.83
C MET A 45 -5.40 1.89 -21.48
N GLU A 46 -6.49 1.33 -22.02
CA GLU A 46 -6.80 -0.09 -21.82
C GLU A 46 -5.85 -0.99 -22.61
N ARG A 47 -5.27 -0.50 -23.73
CA ARG A 47 -4.18 -1.21 -24.41
C ARG A 47 -2.87 -1.15 -23.63
N LEU A 48 -2.54 -0.03 -22.96
CA LEU A 48 -1.35 0.05 -22.09
C LEU A 48 -1.49 -0.86 -20.85
N ALA A 49 -2.68 -0.91 -20.25
CA ALA A 49 -2.97 -1.85 -19.18
C ALA A 49 -2.99 -3.31 -19.69
N ALA A 50 -3.51 -3.57 -20.89
CA ALA A 50 -3.50 -4.91 -21.48
C ALA A 50 -2.10 -5.38 -21.91
N LEU A 51 -1.22 -4.47 -22.38
CA LEU A 51 0.19 -4.77 -22.70
C LEU A 51 1.05 -5.02 -21.46
N SER A 52 0.61 -4.58 -20.27
CA SER A 52 1.20 -5.02 -19.00
C SER A 52 0.73 -6.40 -18.55
N TYR A 53 -0.29 -6.98 -19.22
CA TYR A 53 -0.94 -8.24 -18.86
C TYR A 53 -0.79 -9.35 -19.93
N LEU A 54 -0.35 -9.02 -21.14
CA LEU A 54 -0.14 -9.93 -22.27
C LEU A 54 1.07 -9.45 -23.06
N ASP A 55 2.26 -9.94 -22.71
CA ASP A 55 3.41 -10.09 -23.62
C ASP A 55 4.46 -10.95 -22.88
N ASP A 56 4.18 -12.26 -22.83
CA ASP A 56 5.12 -13.30 -22.39
C ASP A 56 5.50 -14.24 -23.56
N GLU A 57 5.19 -13.90 -24.82
CA GLU A 57 5.41 -14.80 -25.98
C GLU A 57 6.12 -14.16 -27.19
N ASP A 58 6.61 -12.92 -27.07
CA ASP A 58 7.27 -12.21 -28.16
C ASP A 58 8.70 -11.88 -27.74
N ASP A 59 9.68 -12.66 -28.23
CA ASP A 59 11.11 -12.36 -28.15
C ASP A 59 11.40 -10.98 -28.77
N LEU A 60 11.27 -9.90 -27.98
CA LEU A 60 11.79 -8.59 -28.32
C LEU A 60 13.30 -8.62 -28.12
N ASP A 61 13.99 -8.90 -29.22
CA ASP A 61 15.45 -8.91 -29.38
C ASP A 61 16.04 -7.52 -29.06
N LEU A 62 16.23 -7.24 -27.77
CA LEU A 62 16.93 -6.06 -27.27
C LEU A 62 18.44 -6.27 -27.49
N THR A 63 18.89 -5.93 -28.70
CA THR A 63 20.32 -5.88 -29.03
C THR A 63 21.06 -4.94 -28.07
N PHE A 64 21.78 -5.52 -27.12
CA PHE A 64 22.69 -4.81 -26.22
C PHE A 64 23.87 -4.24 -27.02
N GLY A 65 23.80 -2.95 -27.36
CA GLY A 65 24.94 -2.22 -27.89
C GLY A 65 26.09 -2.21 -26.89
N ASN A 66 27.28 -2.64 -27.33
CA ASN A 66 28.53 -2.67 -26.57
C ASN A 66 28.75 -1.38 -25.77
N ALA A 67 28.68 -1.47 -24.44
CA ALA A 67 29.01 -0.40 -23.52
C ALA A 67 30.52 -0.08 -23.61
N THR A 68 30.87 0.89 -24.45
CA THR A 68 32.25 1.39 -24.53
C THR A 68 32.50 2.40 -23.40
N ASN A 69 33.70 2.33 -22.84
CA ASN A 69 34.22 3.14 -21.74
C ASN A 69 33.83 4.63 -21.84
N ALA A 70 32.93 5.08 -20.98
CA ALA A 70 32.51 6.48 -20.90
C ALA A 70 33.58 7.32 -20.19
N THR A 71 34.48 7.93 -20.95
CA THR A 71 35.46 8.94 -20.49
C THR A 71 34.91 10.38 -20.50
N ASN A 72 33.61 10.56 -20.68
CA ASN A 72 32.97 11.88 -20.70
C ASN A 72 32.64 12.38 -19.28
N PRO A 73 32.68 13.70 -19.02
CA PRO A 73 32.29 14.27 -17.73
C PRO A 73 30.85 13.85 -17.40
N LEU A 74 30.60 13.47 -16.13
CA LEU A 74 29.30 13.08 -15.59
C LEU A 74 28.28 14.21 -15.84
N ASN A 75 27.53 14.11 -16.94
CA ASN A 75 26.52 15.08 -17.30
C ASN A 75 25.24 14.74 -16.54
N LEU A 76 25.14 15.29 -15.33
CA LEU A 76 24.02 15.11 -14.42
C LEU A 76 22.82 15.90 -14.91
N THR A 77 21.83 15.20 -15.47
CA THR A 77 20.57 15.82 -15.88
C THR A 77 19.54 15.67 -14.77
N TRP A 78 18.96 16.79 -14.35
CA TRP A 78 17.83 16.80 -13.43
C TRP A 78 16.55 16.48 -14.19
N VAL A 79 15.98 15.30 -13.94
CA VAL A 79 14.69 14.89 -14.52
C VAL A 79 13.60 15.18 -13.50
N GLN A 80 12.57 15.91 -13.92
CA GLN A 80 11.38 16.10 -13.10
C GLN A 80 10.59 14.80 -13.11
N MET A 81 10.42 14.18 -11.94
CA MET A 81 9.43 13.10 -11.82
C MET A 81 8.05 13.69 -12.11
N GLY A 82 7.43 13.22 -13.18
CA GLY A 82 6.01 13.41 -13.40
C GLY A 82 5.22 12.68 -12.31
N GLY A 83 4.09 13.23 -11.91
CA GLY A 83 3.03 12.46 -11.26
C GLY A 83 2.03 12.05 -12.34
N SER A 84 1.46 10.85 -12.25
CA SER A 84 0.24 10.56 -12.99
C SER A 84 -0.89 11.38 -12.39
N TRP A 85 -1.75 11.95 -13.23
CA TRP A 85 -3.04 12.43 -12.76
C TRP A 85 -3.78 11.26 -12.12
N GLU A 86 -4.38 11.48 -10.97
CA GLU A 86 -5.22 10.46 -10.32
C GLU A 86 -6.35 10.09 -11.30
N GLU A 87 -6.55 8.79 -11.55
CA GLU A 87 -7.50 8.33 -12.55
C GLU A 87 -8.92 8.77 -12.17
N HIS A 88 -9.66 9.32 -13.14
CA HIS A 88 -11.05 9.72 -12.93
C HIS A 88 -12.01 8.75 -13.59
N PRO A 89 -13.15 8.46 -12.94
CA PRO A 89 -14.25 7.80 -13.61
C PRO A 89 -14.68 8.62 -14.82
N PHE A 90 -14.93 7.93 -15.93
CA PHE A 90 -15.56 8.58 -17.07
C PHE A 90 -16.91 9.19 -16.67
N ILE A 91 -17.14 10.44 -17.09
CA ILE A 91 -18.42 11.10 -16.92
C ILE A 91 -19.40 10.46 -17.89
N HIS A 92 -20.42 9.81 -17.34
CA HIS A 92 -21.45 9.15 -18.13
C HIS A 92 -22.62 10.10 -18.39
N PRO A 93 -23.18 10.14 -19.61
CA PRO A 93 -24.29 11.03 -19.95
C PRO A 93 -25.61 10.66 -19.24
N ASN A 94 -25.78 9.39 -18.86
CA ASN A 94 -27.00 8.86 -18.25
C ASN A 94 -26.75 8.41 -16.81
N LEU A 95 -27.55 8.91 -15.85
CA LEU A 95 -27.44 8.53 -14.44
C LEU A 95 -27.60 7.02 -14.23
N THR A 96 -28.54 6.38 -14.92
CA THR A 96 -28.76 4.93 -14.83
C THR A 96 -27.52 4.15 -15.25
N TYR A 97 -26.83 4.61 -16.30
CA TYR A 97 -25.59 3.98 -16.75
C TYR A 97 -24.45 4.23 -15.75
N ALA A 98 -24.34 5.46 -15.22
CA ALA A 98 -23.37 5.80 -14.18
C ALA A 98 -23.53 4.90 -12.95
N MET A 99 -24.77 4.74 -12.46
CA MET A 99 -25.08 3.87 -11.32
C MET A 99 -24.79 2.41 -11.62
N LYS A 100 -25.15 1.92 -12.81
CA LYS A 100 -24.84 0.54 -13.22
C LYS A 100 -23.32 0.30 -13.28
N ASN A 101 -22.57 1.25 -13.83
CA ASN A 101 -21.12 1.17 -13.92
C ASN A 101 -20.49 1.19 -12.52
N PHE A 102 -20.91 2.11 -11.66
CA PHE A 102 -20.49 2.18 -10.25
C PHE A 102 -20.75 0.86 -9.51
N THR A 103 -21.97 0.33 -9.58
CA THR A 103 -22.33 -0.94 -8.93
C THR A 103 -21.50 -2.10 -9.45
N ARG A 104 -21.23 -2.15 -10.76
CA ARG A 104 -20.37 -3.19 -11.34
C ARG A 104 -18.94 -3.10 -10.82
N SER A 105 -18.33 -1.91 -10.84
CA SER A 105 -16.96 -1.71 -10.35
C SER A 105 -16.84 -2.07 -8.87
N TYR A 106 -17.82 -1.70 -8.04
CA TYR A 106 -17.82 -2.05 -6.62
C TYR A 106 -18.11 -3.53 -6.37
N ALA A 107 -18.89 -4.21 -7.22
CA ALA A 107 -19.10 -5.66 -7.13
C ALA A 107 -17.82 -6.43 -7.50
N GLU A 108 -17.08 -5.98 -8.51
CA GLU A 108 -15.79 -6.54 -8.90
C GLU A 108 -14.71 -6.30 -7.82
N TRP A 109 -14.71 -5.10 -7.22
CA TRP A 109 -13.86 -4.75 -6.08
C TRP A 109 -14.16 -5.60 -4.84
N ALA A 110 -15.44 -5.81 -4.52
CA ALA A 110 -15.86 -6.61 -3.37
C ALA A 110 -15.77 -8.12 -3.60
N ASN A 111 -15.31 -8.58 -4.78
CA ASN A 111 -15.25 -10.00 -5.10
C ASN A 111 -14.13 -10.71 -4.30
N PRO A 112 -14.46 -11.59 -3.33
CA PRO A 112 -13.45 -12.25 -2.50
C PRO A 112 -12.65 -13.31 -3.25
N PHE A 113 -13.07 -13.69 -4.47
CA PHE A 113 -12.42 -14.70 -5.30
C PHE A 113 -11.43 -14.10 -6.31
N ASN A 114 -11.34 -12.77 -6.41
CA ASN A 114 -10.30 -12.13 -7.20
C ASN A 114 -9.01 -12.01 -6.37
N PHE A 115 -7.92 -12.62 -6.86
CA PHE A 115 -6.65 -12.63 -6.14
C PHE A 115 -5.67 -11.53 -6.56
N GLY A 116 -5.98 -10.80 -7.64
CA GLY A 116 -5.19 -9.68 -8.15
C GLY A 116 -5.44 -8.36 -7.41
N HIS A 117 -4.65 -7.35 -7.75
CA HIS A 117 -4.84 -5.98 -7.29
C HIS A 117 -5.92 -5.30 -8.16
N TYR A 118 -7.11 -5.10 -7.62
CA TYR A 118 -8.17 -4.37 -8.32
C TYR A 118 -8.27 -2.95 -7.78
N HIS A 119 -7.75 -2.00 -8.55
CA HIS A 119 -7.88 -0.57 -8.28
C HIS A 119 -9.13 -0.06 -8.99
N THR A 120 -10.14 0.34 -8.23
CA THR A 120 -11.35 0.89 -8.84
C THR A 120 -11.04 2.27 -9.41
N ARG A 121 -11.62 2.62 -10.56
CA ARG A 121 -11.48 3.98 -11.12
C ARG A 121 -12.16 5.07 -10.27
N TYR A 122 -13.06 4.68 -9.36
CA TYR A 122 -13.77 5.62 -8.48
C TYR A 122 -12.94 5.98 -7.25
N ASP A 123 -12.38 4.96 -6.60
CA ASP A 123 -11.61 5.09 -5.38
C ASP A 123 -10.44 4.09 -5.43
N PRO A 124 -9.37 4.41 -6.18
CA PRO A 124 -8.27 3.48 -6.41
C PRO A 124 -7.53 3.14 -5.12
N HIS A 125 -7.47 4.08 -4.18
CA HIS A 125 -6.87 3.88 -2.87
C HIS A 125 -7.51 2.70 -2.11
N THR A 126 -8.80 2.39 -2.29
CA THR A 126 -9.50 1.32 -1.55
C THR A 126 -9.09 -0.12 -1.94
N PHE A 127 -8.12 -0.31 -2.83
CA PHE A 127 -7.66 -1.62 -3.29
C PHE A 127 -7.17 -2.53 -2.15
N THR A 128 -6.73 -1.97 -1.02
CA THR A 128 -6.24 -2.76 0.12
C THR A 128 -7.37 -3.48 0.86
N ILE A 129 -8.60 -2.97 0.84
CA ILE A 129 -9.70 -3.50 1.67
C ILE A 129 -10.02 -4.98 1.36
N PRO A 130 -10.18 -5.41 0.09
CA PRO A 130 -10.34 -6.82 -0.23
C PRO A 130 -9.15 -7.67 0.21
N MET A 131 -7.93 -7.14 0.12
CA MET A 131 -6.72 -7.84 0.57
C MET A 131 -6.72 -8.02 2.09
N GLU A 132 -7.11 -6.98 2.84
CA GLU A 132 -7.21 -7.00 4.30
C GLU A 132 -8.27 -7.99 4.79
N PHE A 133 -9.42 -8.05 4.10
CA PHE A 133 -10.45 -9.04 4.37
C PHE A 133 -9.93 -10.47 4.18
N ARG A 134 -9.26 -10.75 3.06
CA ARG A 134 -8.64 -12.05 2.79
C ARG A 134 -7.57 -12.41 3.83
N GLY A 135 -6.69 -11.46 4.15
CA GLY A 135 -5.65 -11.66 5.17
C GLY A 135 -6.26 -12.02 6.53
N SER A 136 -7.36 -11.36 6.90
CA SER A 136 -8.12 -11.66 8.12
C SER A 136 -8.71 -13.06 8.10
N MET A 137 -9.34 -13.47 6.98
CA MET A 137 -9.86 -14.83 6.82
C MET A 137 -8.76 -15.89 6.96
N VAL A 138 -7.58 -15.66 6.37
CA VAL A 138 -6.43 -16.56 6.51
C VAL A 138 -6.00 -16.71 7.97
N ILE A 139 -5.98 -15.61 8.74
CA ILE A 139 -5.70 -15.68 10.18
C ILE A 139 -6.76 -16.53 10.90
N TYR A 140 -8.04 -16.30 10.66
CA TYR A 140 -9.12 -17.06 11.30
C TYR A 140 -9.05 -18.55 10.98
N ILE A 141 -8.91 -18.90 9.70
CA ILE A 141 -8.81 -20.29 9.25
C ILE A 141 -7.57 -20.95 9.84
N PHE A 142 -6.42 -20.25 9.85
CA PHE A 142 -5.19 -20.77 10.42
C PHE A 142 -5.33 -21.01 11.92
N LEU A 143 -5.87 -20.05 12.68
CA LEU A 143 -6.03 -20.20 14.13
C LEU A 143 -7.02 -21.30 14.48
N LEU A 144 -8.12 -21.43 13.74
CA LEU A 144 -9.11 -22.49 13.93
C LEU A 144 -8.52 -23.86 13.57
N GLY A 145 -7.89 -23.98 12.40
CA GLY A 145 -7.27 -25.23 11.94
C GLY A 145 -6.09 -25.69 12.80
N THR A 146 -5.41 -24.75 13.48
CA THR A 146 -4.31 -25.05 14.40
C THR A 146 -4.73 -25.03 15.87
N ALA A 147 -6.02 -24.93 16.19
CA ALA A 147 -6.51 -24.80 17.57
C ALA A 147 -6.11 -25.98 18.47
N ALA A 148 -6.08 -27.20 17.93
CA ALA A 148 -5.67 -28.40 18.65
C ALA A 148 -4.14 -28.62 18.66
N ILE A 149 -3.37 -27.82 17.91
CA ILE A 149 -1.92 -27.96 17.80
C ILE A 149 -1.25 -27.25 18.97
N LYS A 150 -0.23 -27.89 19.57
CA LYS A 150 0.59 -27.24 20.61
C LYS A 150 1.15 -25.93 20.07
N ALA A 151 1.06 -24.89 20.89
CA ALA A 151 1.44 -23.52 20.54
C ALA A 151 2.83 -23.46 19.88
N LYS A 152 3.85 -24.17 20.40
CA LYS A 152 5.21 -24.20 19.80
C LYS A 152 5.21 -24.62 18.33
N TRP A 153 4.39 -25.60 17.96
CA TRP A 153 4.27 -26.06 16.57
C TRP A 153 3.45 -25.10 15.73
N ARG A 154 2.36 -24.55 16.27
CA ARG A 154 1.57 -23.49 15.61
C ARG A 154 2.44 -22.32 15.19
N THR A 155 3.28 -21.80 16.09
CA THR A 155 4.20 -20.69 15.77
C THR A 155 5.22 -21.08 14.71
N ARG A 156 5.78 -22.30 14.76
CA ARG A 156 6.73 -22.77 13.73
C ARG A 156 6.09 -22.84 12.34
N ILE A 157 4.88 -23.40 12.26
CA ILE A 157 4.11 -23.47 11.02
C ILE A 157 3.78 -22.05 10.53
N GLY A 158 3.34 -21.17 11.43
CA GLY A 158 3.03 -19.77 11.09
C GLY A 158 4.26 -19.02 10.59
N CYS A 159 5.43 -19.18 11.22
CA CYS A 159 6.69 -18.58 10.76
C CYS A 159 7.08 -19.09 9.36
N PHE A 160 6.98 -20.41 9.15
CA PHE A 160 7.25 -21.01 7.85
C PHE A 160 6.31 -20.45 6.78
N LEU A 161 5.01 -20.40 7.07
CA LEU A 161 4.00 -19.92 6.13
C LEU A 161 4.17 -18.42 5.84
N SER A 162 4.44 -17.60 6.86
CA SER A 162 4.71 -16.16 6.70
C SER A 162 5.94 -15.93 5.81
N ALA A 163 7.04 -16.64 6.05
CA ALA A 163 8.25 -16.54 5.22
C ALA A 163 7.98 -17.05 3.79
N TYR A 164 7.33 -18.21 3.65
CA TYR A 164 6.99 -18.77 2.34
C TYR A 164 6.10 -17.83 1.53
N SER A 165 5.05 -17.27 2.15
CA SER A 165 4.18 -16.27 1.53
C SER A 165 4.97 -15.07 1.06
N LEU A 166 5.88 -14.56 1.89
CA LEU A 166 6.73 -13.43 1.50
C LEU A 166 7.60 -13.79 0.28
N PHE A 167 8.29 -14.93 0.31
CA PHE A 167 9.17 -15.32 -0.81
C PHE A 167 8.43 -15.52 -2.12
N ILE A 168 7.19 -16.00 -2.11
CA ILE A 168 6.39 -16.26 -3.32
C ILE A 168 5.58 -15.04 -3.79
N GLY A 169 5.88 -13.83 -3.29
CA GLY A 169 5.23 -12.58 -3.73
C GLY A 169 3.95 -12.22 -2.97
N ARG A 170 3.56 -13.00 -1.95
CA ARG A 170 2.36 -12.77 -1.11
C ARG A 170 2.72 -12.00 0.15
N TRP A 171 3.24 -10.79 -0.03
CA TRP A 171 3.61 -9.88 1.05
C TRP A 171 2.44 -9.56 2.00
N ASP A 172 1.23 -9.49 1.45
CA ASP A 172 -0.01 -9.26 2.19
C ASP A 172 -0.25 -10.38 3.21
N MET A 173 -0.21 -11.64 2.79
CA MET A 173 -0.37 -12.78 3.70
C MET A 173 0.77 -12.86 4.71
N ALA A 174 1.99 -12.55 4.29
CA ALA A 174 3.17 -12.57 5.15
C ALA A 174 3.06 -11.59 6.33
N THR A 175 2.59 -10.36 6.08
CA THR A 175 2.43 -9.32 7.11
C THR A 175 1.30 -9.65 8.08
N PHE A 176 0.18 -10.18 7.60
CA PHE A 176 -0.94 -10.65 8.44
C PHE A 176 -0.51 -11.80 9.37
N LEU A 177 0.15 -12.83 8.82
CA LEU A 177 0.71 -13.92 9.62
C LEU A 177 1.81 -13.42 10.56
N GLY A 178 2.64 -12.47 10.13
CA GLY A 178 3.65 -11.81 10.96
C GLY A 178 3.05 -11.12 12.17
N GLY A 179 1.98 -10.33 11.98
CA GLY A 179 1.23 -9.70 13.07
C GLY A 179 0.62 -10.72 14.04
N MET A 180 0.05 -11.81 13.53
CA MET A 180 -0.47 -12.91 14.35
C MET A 180 0.63 -13.55 15.21
N LEU A 181 1.82 -13.80 14.63
CA LEU A 181 2.97 -14.37 15.34
C LEU A 181 3.48 -13.44 16.45
N LEU A 182 3.51 -12.13 16.19
CA LEU A 182 3.88 -11.13 17.20
C LEU A 182 2.88 -11.12 18.35
N SER A 183 1.58 -11.18 18.06
CA SER A 183 0.52 -11.28 19.06
C SER A 183 0.64 -12.57 19.89
N GLU A 184 0.85 -13.71 19.24
CA GLU A 184 1.03 -14.99 19.94
C GLU A 184 2.25 -14.98 20.87
N HIS A 185 3.35 -14.36 20.44
CA HIS A 185 4.53 -14.19 21.28
C HIS A 185 4.25 -13.27 22.48
N ASP A 186 3.47 -12.21 22.32
CA ASP A 186 3.09 -11.30 23.41
C ASP A 186 2.18 -11.96 24.46
N VAL A 187 1.19 -12.75 24.00
CA VAL A 187 0.29 -13.51 24.88
C VAL A 187 1.06 -14.52 25.74
N ARG A 188 2.00 -15.25 25.13
CA ARG A 188 2.82 -16.24 25.88
C ARG A 188 3.71 -15.59 26.93
N ARG A 189 4.33 -14.47 26.57
CA ARG A 189 5.12 -13.71 27.54
C ARG A 189 4.26 -13.25 28.71
N SER A 190 3.02 -12.84 28.44
CA SER A 190 2.08 -12.42 29.47
C SER A 190 1.59 -13.58 30.34
N SER A 191 1.47 -14.80 29.80
CA SER A 191 1.09 -15.99 30.58
C SER A 191 2.23 -16.52 31.47
N ASP A 192 3.48 -16.27 31.10
CA ASP A 192 4.65 -16.67 31.89
C ASP A 192 4.88 -15.74 33.10
N LEU A 193 4.20 -14.59 33.16
CA LEU A 193 4.25 -13.64 34.27
C LEU A 193 3.19 -13.98 35.35
N PRO A 194 3.50 -13.84 36.65
CA PRO A 194 2.54 -14.09 37.72
C PRO A 194 1.31 -13.16 37.62
N PRO A 195 0.10 -13.62 37.99
CA PRO A 195 -1.18 -12.92 37.74
C PRO A 195 -1.29 -11.53 38.36
N SER A 196 -0.41 -11.17 39.31
CA SER A 196 -0.35 -9.83 39.92
C SER A 196 0.27 -8.75 39.00
N ALA A 197 0.91 -9.15 37.89
CA ALA A 197 1.50 -8.26 36.89
C ALA A 197 0.55 -7.93 35.71
N THR A 198 -0.71 -8.36 35.75
CA THR A 198 -1.65 -8.24 34.62
C THR A 198 -2.23 -6.84 34.40
N GLY A 199 -1.87 -5.86 35.23
CA GLY A 199 -2.16 -4.44 34.97
C GLY A 199 -1.07 -3.77 34.14
N VAL A 200 -1.37 -2.59 33.58
CA VAL A 200 -0.42 -1.66 32.91
C VAL A 200 0.93 -1.50 33.66
N LYS A 201 0.95 -1.78 34.97
CA LYS A 201 2.14 -1.80 35.84
C LYS A 201 3.08 -3.01 35.64
N GLY A 202 2.60 -4.19 35.21
CA GLY A 202 3.48 -5.33 34.92
C GLY A 202 4.15 -5.29 33.55
N ARG A 203 3.57 -4.58 32.58
CA ARG A 203 4.28 -4.18 31.34
C ARG A 203 5.48 -3.27 31.63
N ALA A 204 5.45 -2.53 32.74
CA ALA A 204 6.55 -1.66 33.19
C ALA A 204 7.55 -2.36 34.13
N GLY A 205 7.13 -3.41 34.85
CA GLY A 205 7.92 -4.05 35.91
C GLY A 205 9.02 -5.00 35.44
N ASP A 206 8.93 -5.53 34.23
CA ASP A 206 9.84 -6.58 33.73
C ASP A 206 10.88 -6.03 32.72
N PHE A 207 11.31 -4.80 32.98
CA PHE A 207 12.24 -4.06 32.14
C PHE A 207 13.64 -4.07 32.79
N GLN A 208 14.22 -5.26 32.98
CA GLN A 208 15.62 -5.38 33.35
C GLN A 208 16.47 -4.88 32.18
N ARG A 209 16.73 -3.58 32.22
CA ARG A 209 17.23 -2.75 31.14
C ARG A 209 18.71 -3.00 30.95
N THR A 210 19.06 -4.02 30.18
CA THR A 210 20.44 -4.12 29.68
C THR A 210 20.64 -3.02 28.63
N THR A 211 21.71 -2.26 28.74
CA THR A 211 22.09 -1.23 27.74
C THR A 211 22.19 -1.83 26.34
N LYS A 212 22.68 -3.07 26.26
CA LYS A 212 22.76 -3.87 25.02
C LYS A 212 21.38 -4.08 24.37
N GLY A 213 20.34 -4.40 25.14
CA GLY A 213 18.98 -4.60 24.62
C GLY A 213 18.33 -3.31 24.10
N THR A 214 18.72 -2.16 24.66
CA THR A 214 18.23 -0.85 24.17
C THR A 214 18.89 -0.48 22.85
N ALA A 215 20.22 -0.63 22.73
CA ALA A 215 20.95 -0.36 21.50
C ALA A 215 20.50 -1.26 20.35
N LEU A 216 20.35 -2.57 20.60
CA LEU A 216 19.87 -3.52 19.60
C LEU A 216 18.46 -3.18 19.09
N ARG A 217 17.57 -2.71 19.96
CA ARG A 217 16.24 -2.26 19.53
C ARG A 217 16.33 -1.05 18.60
N TRP A 218 17.07 -0.02 18.98
CA TRP A 218 17.18 1.18 18.16
C TRP A 218 17.83 0.86 16.81
N ALA A 219 18.85 0.01 16.79
CA ALA A 219 19.41 -0.52 15.54
C ALA A 219 18.35 -1.27 14.72
N GLY A 220 17.50 -2.08 15.36
CA GLY A 220 16.37 -2.74 14.71
C GLY A 220 15.34 -1.76 14.14
N ILE A 221 15.04 -0.65 14.83
CA ILE A 221 14.16 0.41 14.32
C ILE A 221 14.78 1.10 13.12
N VAL A 222 16.07 1.47 13.18
CA VAL A 222 16.77 2.08 12.05
C VAL A 222 16.78 1.14 10.84
N LEU A 223 17.06 -0.14 11.05
CA LEU A 223 17.00 -1.15 9.99
C LEU A 223 15.59 -1.27 9.42
N ALA A 224 14.56 -1.32 10.26
CA ALA A 224 13.18 -1.41 9.81
C ALA A 224 12.75 -0.19 8.99
N LEU A 225 13.10 1.02 9.45
CA LEU A 225 12.85 2.27 8.72
C LEU A 225 13.63 2.32 7.40
N TYR A 226 14.85 1.80 7.37
CA TYR A 226 15.63 1.67 6.15
C TYR A 226 14.93 0.77 5.13
N LEU A 227 14.44 -0.40 5.55
CA LEU A 227 13.68 -1.30 4.68
C LEU A 227 12.34 -0.69 4.22
N LEU A 228 11.66 0.04 5.10
CA LEU A 228 10.42 0.78 4.79
C LEU A 228 10.65 2.00 3.88
N SER A 229 11.89 2.42 3.70
CA SER A 229 12.26 3.52 2.80
C SER A 229 12.71 3.02 1.43
N TYR A 230 12.51 1.72 1.13
CA TYR A 230 12.85 1.16 -0.17
C TYR A 230 12.02 1.86 -1.26
N PRO A 231 12.64 2.37 -2.33
CA PRO A 231 11.93 3.18 -3.31
C PRO A 231 11.01 2.35 -4.21
N ASP A 232 9.81 2.88 -4.47
CA ASP A 232 8.80 2.26 -5.35
C ASP A 232 9.32 1.99 -6.76
N SER A 233 10.23 2.84 -7.27
CA SER A 233 10.85 2.69 -8.58
C SER A 233 12.31 3.13 -8.56
N GLY A 234 13.13 2.58 -9.47
CA GLY A 234 14.54 2.95 -9.61
C GLY A 234 15.43 2.54 -8.42
N ALA A 235 15.05 1.51 -7.66
CA ALA A 235 15.84 1.02 -6.53
C ALA A 235 17.27 0.61 -6.91
N GLU A 236 17.43 0.05 -8.11
CA GLU A 236 18.71 -0.35 -8.70
C GLU A 236 19.68 0.81 -8.95
N TYR A 237 19.17 2.04 -9.05
CA TYR A 237 19.96 3.25 -9.25
C TYR A 237 20.08 4.11 -8.00
N THR A 238 19.36 3.77 -6.94
CA THR A 238 19.33 4.55 -5.71
C THR A 238 20.46 4.08 -4.80
N PRO A 239 21.44 4.96 -4.45
CA PRO A 239 22.51 4.61 -3.53
C PRO A 239 21.95 4.09 -2.19
N GLY A 240 22.51 2.99 -1.69
CA GLY A 240 21.98 2.25 -0.54
C GLY A 240 21.07 1.09 -0.94
N PHE A 241 20.10 1.32 -1.83
CA PHE A 241 19.12 0.30 -2.22
C PHE A 241 19.52 -0.55 -3.42
N ALA A 242 20.48 -0.09 -4.23
CA ALA A 242 20.94 -0.77 -5.43
C ALA A 242 21.39 -2.22 -5.20
N TYR A 243 21.99 -2.52 -4.05
CA TYR A 243 22.35 -3.90 -3.73
C TYR A 243 21.12 -4.72 -3.30
N LEU A 244 20.23 -4.13 -2.49
CA LEU A 244 18.98 -4.78 -2.05
C LEU A 244 18.07 -5.14 -3.24
N SER A 245 18.04 -4.34 -4.30
CA SER A 245 17.20 -4.64 -5.45
C SER A 245 17.54 -5.98 -6.13
N THR A 246 18.79 -6.45 -5.99
CA THR A 246 19.22 -7.75 -6.57
C THR A 246 18.76 -8.97 -5.77
N TRP A 247 18.33 -8.78 -4.52
CA TRP A 247 17.91 -9.84 -3.60
C TRP A 247 16.38 -9.99 -3.52
N VAL A 248 15.64 -9.23 -4.32
CA VAL A 248 14.19 -9.37 -4.44
C VAL A 248 13.88 -10.75 -5.06
N PRO A 249 13.02 -11.57 -4.45
CA PRO A 249 12.66 -12.87 -5.03
C PRO A 249 12.00 -12.72 -6.40
N LYS A 250 12.32 -13.62 -7.32
CA LYS A 250 11.81 -13.64 -8.71
C LYS A 250 10.28 -13.70 -8.86
N TYR A 251 9.56 -14.00 -7.78
CA TYR A 251 8.09 -14.10 -7.76
C TYR A 251 7.40 -12.73 -7.65
N TYR A 252 8.15 -11.69 -7.30
CA TYR A 252 7.66 -10.32 -7.38
C TYR A 252 7.75 -9.85 -8.82
N THR A 253 6.70 -9.15 -9.28
CA THR A 253 6.73 -8.52 -10.61
C THR A 253 7.88 -7.51 -10.68
N PRO A 254 8.48 -7.30 -11.86
CA PRO A 254 9.44 -6.22 -12.07
C PRO A 254 8.87 -4.91 -11.51
N LEU A 255 9.70 -4.12 -10.82
CA LEU A 255 9.33 -2.87 -10.13
C LEU A 255 8.52 -3.02 -8.81
N SER A 256 8.08 -4.21 -8.41
CA SER A 256 7.34 -4.43 -7.15
C SER A 256 8.23 -4.89 -5.98
N GLY A 257 9.54 -4.65 -6.06
CA GLY A 257 10.49 -5.05 -5.02
C GLY A 257 10.27 -4.35 -3.67
N TRP A 258 9.62 -3.19 -3.68
CA TRP A 258 9.24 -2.45 -2.47
C TRP A 258 8.35 -3.28 -1.55
N MET A 259 7.41 -4.04 -2.11
CA MET A 259 6.49 -4.90 -1.35
C MET A 259 7.20 -5.92 -0.46
N PHE A 260 8.34 -6.45 -0.92
CA PHE A 260 9.13 -7.43 -0.17
C PHE A 260 9.79 -6.79 1.05
N TYR A 261 10.52 -5.69 0.83
CA TYR A 261 11.27 -5.02 1.89
C TYR A 261 10.39 -4.25 2.86
N GLU A 262 9.33 -3.61 2.38
CA GLU A 262 8.38 -2.91 3.24
C GLU A 262 7.61 -3.89 4.14
N ALA A 263 7.22 -5.06 3.63
CA ALA A 263 6.59 -6.09 4.46
C ALA A 263 7.53 -6.57 5.58
N MET A 264 8.81 -6.82 5.26
CA MET A 264 9.82 -7.17 6.27
C MET A 264 10.04 -6.04 7.27
N GLY A 265 10.19 -4.81 6.79
CA GLY A 265 10.39 -3.61 7.59
C GLY A 265 9.21 -3.36 8.53
N ALA A 266 7.97 -3.50 8.05
CA ALA A 266 6.76 -3.33 8.84
C ALA A 266 6.69 -4.33 10.00
N VAL A 267 6.88 -5.63 9.74
CA VAL A 267 6.86 -6.67 10.80
C VAL A 267 7.98 -6.43 11.82
N LEU A 268 9.20 -6.10 11.35
CA LEU A 268 10.33 -5.81 12.22
C LEU A 268 10.10 -4.54 13.06
N LEU A 269 9.54 -3.49 12.46
CA LEU A 269 9.25 -2.23 13.14
C LEU A 269 8.25 -2.45 14.27
N VAL A 270 7.14 -3.14 14.01
CA VAL A 270 6.13 -3.47 15.03
C VAL A 270 6.75 -4.30 16.14
N ALA A 271 7.56 -5.32 15.82
CA ALA A 271 8.27 -6.13 16.81
C ALA A 271 9.19 -5.29 17.71
N CYS A 272 9.84 -4.27 17.15
CA CYS A 272 10.70 -3.35 17.90
C CYS A 272 9.89 -2.36 18.76
N ILE A 273 8.80 -1.81 18.21
CA ILE A 273 7.89 -0.89 18.90
C ILE A 273 7.25 -1.57 20.10
N LEU A 274 6.71 -2.78 19.95
CA LEU A 274 6.03 -3.51 21.04
C LEU A 274 6.91 -3.71 22.27
N ARG A 275 8.23 -3.75 22.08
CA ARG A 275 9.17 -3.91 23.18
C ARG A 275 9.60 -2.54 23.77
N SER A 276 9.30 -1.41 23.12
CA SER A 276 9.71 -0.04 23.49
C SER A 276 8.68 0.71 24.32
N PRO A 277 8.90 0.94 25.63
CA PRO A 277 7.93 1.63 26.48
C PRO A 277 7.81 3.12 26.14
N VAL A 278 8.80 3.71 25.48
CA VAL A 278 8.72 5.11 25.03
C VAL A 278 7.78 5.22 23.82
N LEU A 279 7.98 4.36 22.82
CA LEU A 279 7.18 4.40 21.59
C LEU A 279 5.75 3.92 21.84
N VAL A 280 5.56 2.87 22.66
CA VAL A 280 4.23 2.43 23.06
C VAL A 280 3.49 3.55 23.77
N ARG A 281 4.10 4.23 24.76
CA ARG A 281 3.45 5.37 25.43
C ARG A 281 3.11 6.52 24.49
N LEU A 282 3.95 6.78 23.49
CA LEU A 282 3.69 7.80 22.49
C LEU A 282 2.49 7.42 21.59
N LEU A 283 2.44 6.18 21.11
CA LEU A 283 1.40 5.65 20.23
C LEU A 283 0.09 5.32 20.96
N GLU A 284 0.14 5.08 22.27
CA GLU A 284 -1.03 4.94 23.15
C GLU A 284 -1.52 6.29 23.71
N SER A 285 -0.91 7.41 23.30
CA SER A 285 -1.42 8.73 23.66
C SER A 285 -2.77 9.04 23.00
N ARG A 286 -3.48 10.05 23.52
CA ARG A 286 -4.87 10.33 23.12
C ARG A 286 -5.02 10.59 21.61
N LEU A 287 -4.06 11.28 21.00
CA LEU A 287 -4.16 11.69 19.60
C LEU A 287 -4.02 10.50 18.63
N PRO A 288 -2.95 9.69 18.66
CA PRO A 288 -2.86 8.50 17.81
C PRO A 288 -4.00 7.50 18.07
N GLN A 289 -4.48 7.36 19.31
CA GLN A 289 -5.63 6.49 19.61
C GLN A 289 -6.93 7.02 18.98
N TYR A 290 -7.15 8.35 18.99
CA TYR A 290 -8.27 8.95 18.28
C TYR A 290 -8.15 8.73 16.77
N LEU A 291 -6.97 9.00 16.19
CA LEU A 291 -6.72 8.78 14.77
C LEU A 291 -6.89 7.31 14.37
N GLY A 292 -6.44 6.38 15.21
CA GLY A 292 -6.66 4.94 15.00
C GLY A 292 -8.12 4.51 15.12
N LYS A 293 -8.93 5.19 15.94
CA LYS A 293 -10.38 4.92 16.03
C LYS A 293 -11.15 5.33 14.78
N VAL A 294 -10.74 6.42 14.13
CA VAL A 294 -11.41 6.96 12.94
C VAL A 294 -10.69 6.64 11.64
N SER A 295 -9.58 5.89 11.68
CA SER A 295 -8.68 5.67 10.53
C SER A 295 -9.38 5.01 9.35
N PHE A 296 -10.21 3.99 9.59
CA PHE A 296 -10.95 3.30 8.54
C PHE A 296 -11.99 4.23 7.88
N SER A 297 -12.72 5.00 8.69
CA SER A 297 -13.67 6.00 8.18
C SER A 297 -12.94 7.11 7.40
N LEU A 298 -11.77 7.53 7.87
CA LEU A 298 -10.93 8.53 7.21
C LEU A 298 -10.44 8.02 5.86
N TYR A 299 -10.00 6.77 5.83
CA TYR A 299 -9.56 6.08 4.63
C TYR A 299 -10.66 6.04 3.57
N LEU A 300 -11.90 5.69 3.93
CA LEU A 300 -13.00 5.66 2.96
C LEU A 300 -13.49 7.05 2.52
N VAL A 301 -13.47 8.03 3.41
CA VAL A 301 -14.12 9.33 3.16
C VAL A 301 -13.20 10.33 2.44
N HIS A 302 -11.88 10.26 2.65
CA HIS A 302 -10.98 11.27 2.11
C HIS A 302 -10.94 11.28 0.57
N GLY A 303 -10.93 10.12 -0.09
CA GLY A 303 -10.92 10.01 -1.55
C GLY A 303 -12.14 10.67 -2.19
N PRO A 304 -13.38 10.29 -1.83
CA PRO A 304 -14.59 10.94 -2.36
C PRO A 304 -14.64 12.44 -2.10
N VAL A 305 -14.16 12.94 -0.95
CA VAL A 305 -14.10 14.38 -0.66
C VAL A 305 -13.10 15.08 -1.58
N LEU A 306 -11.93 14.49 -1.81
CA LEU A 306 -10.93 15.01 -2.75
C LEU A 306 -11.48 15.01 -4.18
N HIS A 307 -12.05 13.89 -4.63
CA HIS A 307 -12.61 13.69 -5.97
C HIS A 307 -13.84 14.56 -6.27
N SER A 308 -14.59 14.98 -5.25
CA SER A 308 -15.75 15.87 -5.41
C SER A 308 -15.40 17.33 -5.09
N LEU A 309 -15.33 17.66 -3.81
CA LEU A 309 -15.14 19.02 -3.34
C LEU A 309 -13.74 19.55 -3.66
N GLY A 310 -12.71 18.71 -3.56
CA GLY A 310 -11.33 19.08 -3.83
C GLY A 310 -11.13 19.60 -5.25
N PHE A 311 -11.50 18.81 -6.26
CA PHE A 311 -11.39 19.24 -7.66
C PHE A 311 -12.27 20.45 -7.99
N TRP A 312 -13.40 20.62 -7.30
CA TRP A 312 -14.22 21.80 -7.48
C TRP A 312 -13.59 23.06 -6.87
N ILE A 313 -13.04 23.00 -5.67
CA ILE A 313 -12.57 24.20 -4.95
C ILE A 313 -11.11 24.58 -5.28
N MET A 314 -10.23 23.61 -5.53
CA MET A 314 -8.79 23.87 -5.71
C MET A 314 -8.47 24.83 -6.88
N PRO A 315 -9.03 24.66 -8.09
CA PRO A 315 -8.74 25.57 -9.20
C PRO A 315 -9.13 27.03 -8.87
N ARG A 316 -10.30 27.21 -8.24
CA ARG A 316 -10.80 28.53 -7.82
C ARG A 316 -9.91 29.19 -6.78
N LEU A 317 -9.37 28.39 -5.86
CA LEU A 317 -8.42 28.86 -4.85
C LEU A 317 -7.08 29.22 -5.47
N PHE A 318 -6.60 28.46 -6.46
CA PHE A 318 -5.38 28.80 -7.20
C PHE A 318 -5.54 30.08 -8.01
N ASP A 319 -6.69 30.29 -8.65
CA ASP A 319 -6.98 31.51 -9.40
C ASP A 319 -7.08 32.74 -8.47
N SER A 320 -7.65 32.58 -7.28
CA SER A 320 -7.91 33.70 -6.36
C SER A 320 -6.72 34.06 -5.47
N PHE A 321 -5.94 33.08 -5.01
CA PHE A 321 -4.89 33.26 -3.99
C PHE A 321 -3.50 32.81 -4.44
N GLY A 322 -3.36 32.44 -5.72
CA GLY A 322 -2.14 31.83 -6.25
C GLY A 322 -1.94 30.38 -5.75
N LYS A 323 -0.95 29.69 -6.29
CA LYS A 323 -0.70 28.26 -5.96
C LYS A 323 -0.48 28.03 -4.47
N THR A 324 0.47 28.74 -3.86
CA THR A 324 0.83 28.54 -2.44
C THR A 324 -0.33 28.87 -1.49
N GLY A 325 -1.02 30.00 -1.71
CA GLY A 325 -2.16 30.41 -0.90
C GLY A 325 -3.34 29.46 -1.07
N GLY A 326 -3.65 29.09 -2.32
CA GLY A 326 -4.72 28.15 -2.62
C GLY A 326 -4.45 26.75 -2.06
N TYR A 327 -3.20 26.26 -2.08
CA TYR A 327 -2.82 25.01 -1.43
C TYR A 327 -3.01 25.08 0.09
N ALA A 328 -2.52 26.13 0.74
CA ALA A 328 -2.62 26.26 2.20
C ALA A 328 -4.09 26.33 2.67
N ILE A 329 -4.89 27.20 2.04
CA ILE A 329 -6.31 27.36 2.34
C ILE A 329 -7.05 26.05 2.02
N GLY A 330 -6.79 25.50 0.84
CA GLY A 330 -7.40 24.27 0.37
C GLY A 330 -7.14 23.10 1.29
N TRP A 331 -5.90 22.94 1.75
CA TRP A 331 -5.52 21.89 2.69
C TRP A 331 -6.30 22.02 4.01
N VAL A 332 -6.37 23.23 4.59
CA VAL A 332 -7.11 23.46 5.84
C VAL A 332 -8.61 23.17 5.67
N VAL A 333 -9.21 23.66 4.59
CA VAL A 333 -10.66 23.49 4.33
C VAL A 333 -11.00 22.03 4.08
N LEU A 334 -10.29 21.36 3.17
CA LEU A 334 -10.55 19.95 2.86
C LEU A 334 -10.26 19.05 4.06
N LEU A 335 -9.17 19.28 4.80
CA LEU A 335 -8.87 18.50 5.99
C LEU A 335 -9.98 18.63 7.03
N ALA A 336 -10.47 19.85 7.30
CA ALA A 336 -11.54 20.08 8.25
C ALA A 336 -12.85 19.37 7.83
N ILE A 337 -13.21 19.46 6.54
CA ILE A 337 -14.41 18.81 6.00
C ILE A 337 -14.28 17.30 6.03
N THR A 338 -13.13 16.76 5.63
CA THR A 338 -12.85 15.32 5.68
C THR A 338 -12.96 14.81 7.11
N PHE A 339 -12.31 15.44 8.09
CA PHE A 339 -12.42 15.00 9.50
C PHE A 339 -13.85 15.10 10.04
N TYR A 340 -14.61 16.13 9.67
CA TYR A 340 -16.00 16.25 10.06
C TYR A 340 -16.85 15.09 9.50
N LEU A 341 -16.72 14.80 8.21
CA LEU A 341 -17.45 13.70 7.56
C LEU A 341 -16.98 12.33 8.06
N THR A 342 -15.68 12.17 8.33
CA THR A 342 -15.09 10.98 8.94
C THR A 342 -15.68 10.70 10.32
N ASP A 343 -15.83 11.71 11.19
CA ASP A 343 -16.42 11.52 12.52
C ASP A 343 -17.91 11.14 12.43
N LEU A 344 -18.64 11.74 11.48
CA LEU A 344 -20.03 11.35 11.19
C LEU A 344 -20.14 9.92 10.68
N TRP A 345 -19.28 9.54 9.74
CA TRP A 345 -19.22 8.19 9.17
C TRP A 345 -18.89 7.15 10.24
N ASN A 346 -17.87 7.42 11.07
CA ASN A 346 -17.45 6.55 12.16
C ASN A 346 -18.60 6.26 13.14
N LYS A 347 -19.30 7.32 13.56
CA LYS A 347 -20.40 7.20 14.54
C LYS A 347 -21.63 6.49 13.98
N LYS A 348 -22.00 6.78 12.73
CA LYS A 348 -23.25 6.29 12.14
C LYS A 348 -23.12 4.96 11.44
N ILE A 349 -22.03 4.74 10.71
CA ILE A 349 -21.85 3.59 9.83
C ILE A 349 -20.93 2.57 10.49
N ASP A 350 -19.69 2.94 10.81
CA ASP A 350 -18.73 1.95 11.34
C ASP A 350 -19.18 1.40 12.70
N GLY A 351 -19.64 2.27 13.60
CA GLY A 351 -20.19 1.84 14.90
C GLY A 351 -21.41 0.93 14.76
N TRP A 352 -22.26 1.17 13.75
CA TRP A 352 -23.39 0.31 13.45
C TRP A 352 -22.93 -1.05 12.89
N SER A 353 -22.00 -1.07 11.94
CA SER A 353 -21.46 -2.28 11.32
C SER A 353 -20.85 -3.24 12.35
N VAL A 354 -20.12 -2.72 13.34
CA VAL A 354 -19.59 -3.54 14.45
C VAL A 354 -20.72 -4.18 15.28
N THR A 355 -21.84 -3.46 15.44
CA THR A 355 -23.00 -3.98 16.17
C THR A 355 -23.68 -5.11 15.43
N VAL A 356 -23.70 -5.10 14.10
CA VAL A 356 -24.24 -6.20 13.28
C VAL A 356 -23.46 -7.49 13.54
N GLY A 357 -22.13 -7.45 13.52
CA GLY A 357 -21.30 -8.63 13.81
C GLY A 357 -21.58 -9.24 15.18
N ARG A 358 -21.69 -8.41 16.22
CA ARG A 358 -22.03 -8.86 17.59
C ARG A 358 -23.41 -9.50 17.69
N ARG A 359 -24.39 -9.02 16.91
CA ARG A 359 -25.73 -9.62 16.88
C ARG A 359 -25.71 -11.01 16.27
N VAL A 360 -24.93 -11.20 15.20
CA VAL A 360 -24.76 -12.50 14.55
C VAL A 360 -24.03 -13.46 15.48
N GLU A 361 -22.93 -13.02 16.12
CA GLU A 361 -22.21 -13.81 17.11
C GLU A 361 -23.13 -14.28 18.25
N LYS A 362 -23.91 -13.35 18.82
CA LYS A 362 -24.86 -13.66 19.87
C LYS A 362 -25.88 -14.70 19.43
N ALA A 363 -26.48 -14.53 18.25
CA ALA A 363 -27.45 -15.47 17.70
C ALA A 363 -26.86 -16.88 17.51
N LEU A 364 -25.61 -16.98 17.04
CA LEU A 364 -24.92 -18.27 16.84
C LEU A 364 -24.46 -18.94 18.14
N SER A 365 -24.35 -18.19 19.24
CA SER A 365 -23.93 -18.72 20.54
C SER A 365 -25.10 -19.14 21.45
N GLU A 366 -26.30 -18.67 21.14
CA GLU A 366 -27.53 -18.97 21.89
C GLU A 366 -28.28 -20.20 21.33
N ASP A 367 -27.88 -20.70 20.16
CA ASP A 367 -28.25 -22.01 19.57
C ASP A 367 -27.19 -23.07 19.91
#